data_AF-A0A1M5CJL9-F1
#
_entry.id   AF-A0A1M5CJL9-F1
#
_cell.length_a   1.000
_cell.length_b   1.000
_cell.length_c   1.000
_cell.angle_alpha   90.00
_cell.angle_beta   90.00
_cell.angle_gamma   90.00
#
_symmetry.space_group_name_H-M   'P 1'
#
loop_
_entity.id
_entity.type
_entity.pdbx_description
1 polymer ?
#
loop_
_entity_poly.entity_id
_entity_poly.type
_entity_poly.pdbx_seq_one_letter_code
_entity_poly.pdbx_strand_id
1 'polypeptide(L)'
;MNYILFISGGELVLVMLLALLFFGAKAIPDIAKTLGKGMREFRKATNEIKREFDEQTSDIKRDISEVKSAVNRETDNIKHSLDDVSSTVDRETEKIKRDFDDATNPADESEETKKVIEDHPED
;
A
#
# COMPACT_ATOMS: atom_id res chain seq x y z
N MET A 1 -33.06 25.03 23.56
CA MET A 1 -32.97 23.58 23.81
C MET A 1 -31.51 23.17 23.89
N ASN A 2 -30.92 23.18 25.09
CA ASN A 2 -29.65 22.50 25.35
C ASN A 2 -29.52 22.21 26.85
N TYR A 3 -30.25 21.20 27.33
CA TYR A 3 -30.28 20.81 28.75
C TYR A 3 -29.16 19.81 29.12
N ILE A 4 -28.58 19.13 28.13
CA ILE A 4 -27.55 18.08 28.35
C ILE A 4 -26.20 18.68 28.78
N LEU A 5 -25.90 19.91 28.38
CA LEU A 5 -24.60 20.57 28.65
C LEU A 5 -24.52 21.24 30.05
N PHE A 6 -25.65 21.38 30.74
CA PHE A 6 -25.74 21.95 32.09
C PHE A 6 -26.15 20.92 33.15
N ILE A 7 -26.01 19.61 32.88
CA ILE A 7 -26.22 18.58 33.90
C ILE A 7 -25.16 18.76 34.99
N SER A 8 -25.53 19.54 35.99
CA SER A 8 -24.81 19.70 37.23
C SER A 8 -24.83 18.37 37.98
N GLY A 9 -23.86 18.13 38.87
CA GLY A 9 -23.80 16.90 39.66
C GLY A 9 -25.09 16.62 40.45
N GLY A 10 -25.86 17.65 40.81
CA GLY A 10 -27.15 17.50 41.50
C GLY A 10 -28.23 16.86 40.61
N GLU A 11 -28.30 17.22 39.32
CA GLU A 11 -29.28 16.65 38.39
C GLU A 11 -28.96 15.18 38.10
N LEU A 12 -27.68 14.82 37.98
CA LEU A 12 -27.24 13.42 37.85
C LEU A 12 -27.65 12.58 39.08
N VAL A 13 -27.51 13.12 40.29
CA VAL A 13 -27.94 12.46 41.53
C VAL A 13 -29.46 12.29 41.57
N LEU A 14 -30.23 13.28 41.13
CA LEU A 14 -31.70 13.18 41.05
C LEU A 14 -32.14 12.07 40.08
N VAL A 15 -31.52 11.99 38.89
CA VAL A 15 -31.78 10.92 37.92
C VAL A 15 -31.38 9.55 38.48
N MET A 16 -30.24 9.45 39.17
CA MET A 16 -29.85 8.23 39.87
C MET A 16 -30.88 7.84 40.93
N LEU A 17 -31.39 8.77 41.73
CA LEU A 17 -32.45 8.51 42.73
C LEU A 17 -33.73 7.96 42.09
N LEU A 18 -34.18 8.55 40.98
CA LEU A 18 -35.33 8.04 40.23
C LEU A 18 -35.06 6.64 39.66
N ALA A 19 -33.87 6.40 39.11
CA ALA A 19 -33.47 5.08 38.63
C ALA A 19 -33.41 4.04 39.76
N LEU A 20 -32.91 4.42 40.95
CA LEU A 20 -32.88 3.57 42.14
C LEU A 20 -34.28 3.32 42.70
N LEU A 21 -35.25 4.21 42.49
CA LEU A 21 -36.64 3.97 42.86
C LEU A 21 -37.30 2.95 41.91
N PHE A 22 -37.01 3.04 40.62
CA PHE A 22 -37.55 2.13 39.60
C PHE A 22 -36.91 0.73 39.64
N PHE A 23 -35.59 0.68 39.70
CA PHE A 23 -34.81 -0.56 39.63
C PHE A 23 -34.36 -1.08 41.00
N GLY A 24 -34.45 -0.27 42.05
CA GLY A 24 -33.96 -0.60 43.39
C GLY A 24 -32.47 -0.28 43.59
N ALA A 25 -32.09 0.03 44.82
CA ALA A 25 -30.70 0.37 45.17
C ALA A 25 -29.68 -0.76 44.91
N LYS A 26 -30.17 -2.00 44.82
CA LYS A 26 -29.35 -3.19 44.64
C LYS A 26 -29.07 -3.52 43.16
N ALA A 27 -29.88 -3.04 42.22
CA ALA A 27 -29.74 -3.38 40.80
C ALA A 27 -28.44 -2.86 40.19
N ILE A 28 -28.06 -1.62 40.51
CA ILE A 28 -26.85 -0.98 39.96
C ILE A 28 -25.57 -1.70 40.38
N PRO A 29 -25.31 -1.97 41.68
CA PRO A 29 -24.12 -2.71 42.08
C PRO A 29 -24.11 -4.15 41.53
N ASP A 30 -25.26 -4.80 41.38
CA ASP A 30 -25.34 -6.18 40.86
C ASP A 30 -25.06 -6.24 39.35
N ILE A 31 -25.57 -5.28 38.56
CA ILE A 31 -25.22 -5.12 37.14
C ILE A 31 -23.73 -4.80 36.99
N ALA A 32 -23.20 -3.86 37.78
CA ALA A 32 -21.78 -3.51 37.73
C ALA A 32 -20.87 -4.71 38.07
N LYS A 33 -21.22 -5.53 39.07
CA LYS A 33 -20.49 -6.76 39.40
C LYS A 33 -20.54 -7.78 38.27
N THR A 34 -21.69 -7.95 37.64
CA THR A 34 -21.90 -8.93 36.56
C THR A 34 -21.17 -8.51 35.29
N LEU A 35 -21.31 -7.25 34.89
CA LEU A 35 -20.56 -6.66 33.77
C LEU A 35 -19.06 -6.66 34.03
N GLY A 36 -18.63 -6.35 35.26
CA GLY A 36 -17.20 -6.38 35.63
C GLY A 36 -16.60 -7.78 35.51
N LYS A 37 -17.33 -8.82 35.96
CA LYS A 37 -16.92 -10.22 35.76
C LYS A 37 -16.90 -10.59 34.27
N GLY A 38 -17.96 -10.24 33.53
CA GLY A 38 -18.05 -10.50 32.10
C GLY A 38 -16.92 -9.84 31.30
N MET A 39 -16.62 -8.57 31.56
CA MET A 39 -15.51 -7.84 30.93
C MET A 39 -14.15 -8.44 31.27
N ARG A 40 -13.97 -8.93 32.51
CA ARG A 40 -12.73 -9.60 32.91
C ARG A 40 -12.52 -10.91 32.17
N GLU A 41 -13.56 -11.75 32.08
CA GLU A 41 -13.50 -13.01 31.33
C GLU A 41 -13.33 -12.76 29.82
N PHE A 42 -14.08 -11.79 29.26
CA PHE A 42 -13.93 -11.38 27.86
C PHE A 42 -12.52 -10.92 27.53
N ARG A 43 -11.92 -10.07 28.38
CA ARG A 43 -10.54 -9.61 28.22
C ARG A 43 -9.54 -10.76 28.34
N LYS A 44 -9.77 -11.70 29.25
CA LYS A 44 -8.92 -12.89 29.42
C LYS A 44 -8.96 -13.78 28.18
N ALA A 45 -10.16 -14.11 27.68
CA ALA A 45 -10.33 -14.87 26.45
C ALA A 45 -9.70 -14.18 25.24
N THR A 46 -9.89 -12.86 25.10
CA THR A 46 -9.28 -12.06 24.03
C THR A 46 -7.74 -12.08 24.12
N ASN A 47 -7.18 -11.98 25.33
CA ASN A 47 -5.73 -12.04 25.52
C ASN A 47 -5.14 -13.43 25.21
N GLU A 48 -5.85 -14.51 25.55
CA GLU A 48 -5.44 -15.88 25.20
C GLU A 48 -5.41 -16.07 23.68
N ILE A 49 -6.49 -15.66 22.99
CA ILE A 49 -6.56 -15.68 21.52
C ILE A 49 -5.40 -14.88 20.91
N LYS A 50 -5.10 -13.69 21.44
CA LYS A 50 -3.97 -12.88 20.98
C LYS A 50 -2.64 -13.60 21.17
N ARG A 51 -2.45 -14.27 22.31
CA ARG A 51 -1.22 -15.00 22.64
C ARG A 51 -1.02 -16.21 21.73
N GLU A 52 -2.06 -17.02 21.55
CA GLU A 52 -2.06 -18.15 20.61
C GLU A 52 -1.84 -17.69 19.16
N PHE A 53 -2.44 -16.56 18.77
CA PHE A 53 -2.25 -15.99 17.44
C PHE A 53 -0.82 -15.46 17.23
N ASP A 54 -0.23 -14.77 18.21
CA ASP A 54 1.16 -14.29 18.13
C ASP A 54 2.17 -15.46 18.11
N GLU A 55 1.92 -16.54 18.87
CA GLU A 55 2.76 -17.75 18.85
C GLU A 55 2.68 -18.46 17.49
N GLN A 56 1.48 -18.75 16.99
CA GLN A 56 1.32 -19.43 15.70
C GLN A 56 1.75 -18.56 14.51
N THR A 57 1.52 -17.24 14.59
CA THR A 57 1.95 -16.32 13.55
C THR A 57 3.47 -16.13 13.55
N SER A 58 4.16 -16.31 14.68
CA SER A 58 5.62 -16.27 14.75
C SER A 58 6.28 -17.40 13.97
N ASP A 59 5.72 -18.61 14.08
CA ASP A 59 6.20 -19.78 13.33
C ASP A 59 5.85 -19.65 11.83
N ILE A 60 4.61 -19.28 11.50
CA ILE A 60 4.19 -19.04 10.10
C ILE A 60 4.98 -17.89 9.46
N LYS A 61 5.29 -16.82 10.21
CA LYS A 61 6.12 -15.71 9.71
C LYS A 61 7.55 -16.15 9.42
N ARG A 62 8.13 -17.07 10.20
CA ARG A 62 9.48 -17.60 9.95
C ARG A 62 9.50 -18.40 8.65
N ASP A 63 8.55 -19.32 8.48
CA ASP A 63 8.44 -20.14 7.26
C ASP A 63 8.18 -19.28 6.02
N ILE A 64 7.27 -18.30 6.10
CA ILE A 64 7.02 -17.34 5.01
C ILE A 64 8.25 -16.47 4.73
N SER A 65 9.00 -16.07 5.76
CA SER A 65 10.23 -15.27 5.56
C SER A 65 11.33 -16.07 4.88
N GLU A 66 11.44 -17.37 5.14
CA GLU A 66 12.39 -18.27 4.49
C GLU A 66 12.02 -18.48 3.00
N VAL A 67 10.75 -18.78 2.71
CA VAL A 67 10.24 -18.87 1.34
C VAL A 67 10.40 -17.54 0.60
N LYS A 68 10.07 -16.42 1.24
CA LYS A 68 10.21 -15.07 0.65
C LYS A 68 11.67 -14.74 0.34
N SER A 69 12.61 -15.16 1.19
CA SER A 69 14.02 -14.91 0.96
C SER A 69 14.60 -15.81 -0.13
N ALA A 70 14.15 -17.06 -0.25
CA ALA A 70 14.49 -17.93 -1.39
C ALA A 70 13.95 -17.35 -2.71
N VAL A 71 12.69 -16.94 -2.75
CA VAL A 71 12.04 -16.33 -3.93
C VAL A 71 12.69 -15.00 -4.32
N ASN A 72 13.02 -14.14 -3.36
CA ASN A 72 13.74 -12.89 -3.65
C ASN A 72 15.12 -13.16 -4.26
N ARG A 73 15.85 -14.16 -3.74
CA ARG A 73 17.17 -14.54 -4.28
C ARG A 73 17.07 -15.02 -5.73
N GLU A 74 16.07 -15.83 -6.04
CA GLU A 74 15.76 -16.26 -7.41
C GLU A 74 15.41 -15.05 -8.30
N THR A 75 14.52 -14.17 -7.81
CA THR A 75 14.04 -12.99 -8.53
C THR A 75 15.16 -11.99 -8.83
N ASP A 76 16.10 -11.81 -7.90
CA ASP A 76 17.25 -10.91 -8.11
C ASP A 76 18.22 -11.45 -9.17
N ASN A 77 18.44 -12.77 -9.22
CA ASN A 77 19.22 -13.41 -10.29
C ASN A 77 18.52 -13.30 -11.66
N ILE A 78 17.19 -13.44 -11.68
CA ILE A 78 16.37 -13.25 -12.88
C ILE A 78 16.42 -11.80 -13.37
N LYS A 79 16.30 -10.80 -12.47
CA LYS A 79 16.45 -9.38 -12.82
C LYS A 79 17.80 -9.07 -13.46
N HIS A 80 18.88 -9.59 -12.87
CA HIS A 80 20.23 -9.37 -13.41
C HIS A 80 20.38 -9.94 -14.83
N SER A 81 19.83 -11.14 -15.04
CA SER A 81 19.86 -11.79 -16.36
C SER A 81 18.98 -11.05 -17.39
N LEU A 82 17.84 -10.49 -16.95
CA LEU A 82 16.97 -9.68 -17.81
C LEU A 82 17.58 -8.33 -18.17
N ASP A 83 18.26 -7.66 -17.23
CA ASP A 83 18.96 -6.38 -17.49
C ASP A 83 20.11 -6.56 -18.49
N ASP A 84 20.87 -7.66 -18.40
CA ASP A 84 21.94 -7.97 -19.34
C ASP A 84 21.41 -8.17 -20.76
N VAL A 85 20.29 -8.92 -20.89
CA VAL A 85 19.60 -9.12 -22.16
C VAL A 85 19.01 -7.81 -22.68
N SER A 86 18.33 -7.04 -21.83
CA SER A 86 17.75 -5.73 -22.21
C SER A 86 18.83 -4.80 -22.75
N SER A 87 19.94 -4.68 -22.04
CA SER A 87 21.04 -3.81 -22.48
C SER A 87 21.70 -4.27 -23.78
N THR A 88 21.67 -5.57 -24.09
CA THR A 88 22.18 -6.09 -25.35
C THR A 88 21.20 -5.78 -26.49
N VAL A 89 19.91 -6.00 -26.25
CA VAL A 89 18.84 -5.67 -27.20
C VAL A 89 18.84 -4.18 -27.50
N ASP A 90 18.84 -3.32 -26.48
CA ASP A 90 18.85 -1.84 -26.62
C ASP A 90 20.02 -1.35 -27.48
N ARG A 91 21.21 -1.97 -27.33
CA ARG A 91 22.38 -1.64 -28.16
C ARG A 91 22.21 -2.06 -29.61
N GLU A 92 21.59 -3.21 -29.87
CA GLU A 92 21.34 -3.68 -31.24
C GLU A 92 20.24 -2.86 -31.91
N THR A 93 19.13 -2.57 -31.23
CA THR A 93 18.08 -1.70 -31.76
C THR A 93 18.56 -0.28 -32.01
N GLU A 94 19.43 0.28 -31.17
CA GLU A 94 20.03 1.60 -31.45
C GLU A 94 20.88 1.59 -32.73
N LYS A 95 21.66 0.54 -32.98
CA LYS A 95 22.45 0.43 -34.21
C LYS A 95 21.54 0.34 -35.43
N ILE A 96 20.53 -0.53 -35.37
CA ILE A 96 19.53 -0.66 -36.44
C ILE A 96 18.81 0.67 -36.69
N LYS A 97 18.46 1.40 -35.63
CA LYS A 97 17.80 2.70 -35.76
C LYS A 97 18.72 3.72 -36.44
N ARG A 98 20.00 3.77 -36.07
CA ARG A 98 20.99 4.64 -36.73
C ARG A 98 21.17 4.29 -38.21
N ASP A 99 21.31 3.00 -38.53
CA ASP A 99 21.49 2.54 -39.92
C ASP A 99 20.23 2.78 -40.77
N PHE A 100 19.04 2.66 -40.15
CA PHE A 100 17.78 2.96 -40.80
C PHE A 100 17.55 4.46 -40.99
N ASP A 101 17.85 5.29 -39.99
CA ASP A 101 17.73 6.75 -40.08
C ASP A 101 18.71 7.29 -41.15
N ASP A 102 19.91 6.73 -41.27
CA ASP A 102 20.88 7.08 -42.33
C ASP A 102 20.40 6.67 -43.72
N ALA A 103 19.86 5.45 -43.87
CA ALA A 103 19.32 4.96 -45.14
C ALA A 103 18.01 5.65 -45.57
N THR A 104 17.27 6.25 -44.63
CA THR A 104 15.99 6.90 -44.92
C THR A 104 16.04 8.42 -44.94
N ASN A 105 17.18 9.04 -44.62
CA ASN A 105 17.40 10.48 -44.73
C ASN A 105 17.89 10.85 -46.14
N PRO A 106 17.03 11.32 -47.07
CA PRO A 106 17.40 11.61 -48.45
C PRO A 106 17.90 13.06 -48.61
N ALA A 107 18.53 13.62 -47.57
CA ALA A 107 18.72 15.07 -47.44
C ALA A 107 20.10 15.59 -47.86
N ASP A 108 20.83 14.87 -48.73
CA ASP A 108 22.14 15.34 -49.22
C ASP A 108 22.39 15.13 -50.73
N GLU A 109 21.32 14.97 -51.52
CA GLU A 109 21.42 14.94 -53.00
C GLU A 109 20.78 16.15 -53.71
N SER A 110 20.19 17.10 -52.98
CA SER A 110 19.50 18.25 -53.61
C SER A 110 20.32 19.54 -53.76
N GLU A 111 21.59 19.60 -53.31
CA GLU A 111 22.41 20.82 -53.48
C GLU A 111 23.38 20.80 -54.67
N GLU A 112 23.78 19.64 -55.18
CA GLU A 112 24.69 19.60 -56.35
C GLU A 112 23.99 19.76 -57.71
N THR A 113 22.68 19.46 -57.80
CA THR A 113 21.95 19.55 -59.07
C THR A 113 21.54 20.97 -59.47
N LYS A 114 21.59 21.93 -58.54
CA LYS A 114 21.23 23.34 -58.83
C LYS A 114 22.38 24.18 -59.39
N LYS A 115 23.64 23.73 -59.25
CA LYS A 115 24.82 24.46 -59.71
C LYS A 115 25.17 24.25 -61.20
N VAL A 116 24.51 23.31 -61.87
CA VAL A 116 24.80 22.94 -63.27
C VAL A 116 23.91 23.68 -64.28
N ILE A 117 22.82 24.33 -63.85
CA ILE A 117 21.83 24.93 -64.78
C ILE A 117 22.09 26.43 -65.05
N GLU A 118 22.98 27.11 -64.32
CA GLU A 118 23.13 28.59 -64.40
C GLU A 118 24.28 29.10 -65.29
N ASP A 119 24.85 28.28 -66.19
CA ASP A 119 25.93 28.73 -67.09
C ASP A 119 25.70 28.37 -68.57
N HIS A 120 24.44 28.36 -69.02
CA HIS A 120 24.13 28.33 -70.45
C HIS A 120 23.71 29.73 -70.93
N PRO A 121 24.52 30.43 -71.75
CA PRO A 121 24.11 31.67 -72.38
C PRO A 121 23.07 31.38 -73.45
N GLU A 122 21.88 31.94 -73.31
CA GLU A 122 20.91 32.04 -74.41
C GLU A 122 21.29 33.18 -75.34
N ASP A 123 21.20 32.88 -76.63
CA ASP A 123 21.42 33.71 -77.82
C ASP A 123 20.60 35.00 -77.86
#